data_AF-A0A2T4D615-F1
#
_entry.id   AF-A0A2T4D615-F1
#
_cell.length_a   1.000
_cell.length_b   1.000
_cell.length_c   1.000
_cell.angle_alpha   90.00
_cell.angle_beta   90.00
_cell.angle_gamma   90.00
#
_symmetry.space_group_name_H-M   'P 1'
#
loop_
_entity.id
_entity.type
_entity.pdbx_description
1 polymer ?
#
loop_
_entity_poly.entity_id
_entity_poly.type
_entity_poly.pdbx_seq_one_letter_code
_entity_poly.pdbx_strand_id
1 'polypeptide(L)'
;SFTVNTDNIKISNLNQSFTSETKNYFLVMDVGADVNSSTPDITFSLRTVDNLTFSGTPAFNDLTLSQTYSFEDVTAPSVTNTLFSPSALNKQSVGSETFEIEITFSEAMNPSVVPVVSFPTTEEDASSILTPTASSGWSASNTVYTVVYDVSDQNVEYNVDISISGAEDTSGNSQITYSETDAF
;
A
#
# COMPACT_ATOMS: atom_id res chain seq x y z
N SER A 1 -24.93 2.29 -35.06
CA SER A 1 -24.55 3.60 -34.49
C SER A 1 -23.74 3.38 -33.23
N PHE A 2 -22.81 4.30 -32.96
CA PHE A 2 -22.05 4.38 -31.72
C PHE A 2 -22.57 5.59 -30.95
N THR A 3 -22.92 5.42 -29.68
CA THR A 3 -23.40 6.51 -28.82
C THR A 3 -22.75 6.38 -27.46
N VAL A 4 -22.20 7.48 -26.98
CA VAL A 4 -21.62 7.61 -25.64
C VAL A 4 -22.42 8.66 -24.90
N ASN A 5 -22.88 8.34 -23.70
CA ASN A 5 -23.36 9.32 -22.73
C ASN A 5 -22.57 9.15 -21.42
N THR A 6 -22.92 9.94 -20.40
CA THR A 6 -22.21 9.94 -19.10
C THR A 6 -22.10 8.55 -18.46
N ASP A 7 -23.10 7.69 -18.67
CA ASP A 7 -23.21 6.44 -17.91
C ASP A 7 -23.18 5.18 -18.81
N ASN A 8 -23.22 5.34 -20.13
CA ASN A 8 -23.40 4.23 -21.07
C ASN A 8 -22.67 4.45 -22.39
N ILE A 9 -21.99 3.39 -22.83
CA ILE A 9 -21.56 3.20 -24.22
C ILE A 9 -22.53 2.23 -24.89
N LYS A 10 -23.21 2.67 -25.95
CA LYS A 10 -24.12 1.85 -26.74
C LYS A 10 -23.59 1.68 -28.16
N ILE A 11 -23.40 0.42 -28.56
CA ILE A 11 -23.14 0.03 -29.95
C ILE A 11 -24.40 -0.66 -30.48
N SER A 12 -25.00 -0.11 -31.54
CA SER A 12 -26.19 -0.69 -32.18
C SER A 12 -25.91 -1.03 -33.63
N ASN A 13 -26.51 -2.12 -34.13
CA ASN A 13 -26.38 -2.58 -35.52
C ASN A 13 -24.93 -2.92 -35.94
N LEU A 14 -24.11 -3.42 -35.02
CA LEU A 14 -22.82 -4.01 -35.38
C LEU A 14 -23.07 -5.36 -36.06
N ASN A 15 -22.84 -5.44 -37.36
CA ASN A 15 -22.87 -6.69 -38.13
C ASN A 15 -21.45 -7.03 -38.57
N GLN A 16 -20.87 -8.09 -38.00
CA GLN A 16 -19.50 -8.55 -38.27
C GLN A 16 -19.53 -9.97 -38.83
N SER A 17 -18.83 -10.18 -39.94
CA SER A 17 -18.61 -11.50 -40.52
C SER A 17 -17.28 -12.06 -40.02
N PHE A 18 -17.33 -13.12 -39.22
CA PHE A 18 -16.15 -13.76 -38.61
C PHE A 18 -15.51 -14.85 -39.48
N THR A 19 -15.77 -14.81 -40.79
CA THR A 19 -15.29 -15.84 -41.69
C THR A 19 -13.85 -15.54 -42.11
N SER A 20 -12.91 -16.31 -41.55
CA SER A 20 -11.55 -16.62 -42.05
C SER A 20 -10.29 -16.04 -41.39
N GLU A 21 -10.35 -15.20 -40.35
CA GLU A 21 -9.16 -14.87 -39.54
C GLU A 21 -9.53 -14.70 -38.06
N THR A 22 -8.63 -15.10 -37.14
CA THR A 22 -8.78 -14.87 -35.69
C THR A 22 -8.78 -13.36 -35.42
N LYS A 23 -9.97 -12.76 -35.30
CA LYS A 23 -10.12 -11.35 -34.95
C LYS A 23 -10.45 -11.22 -33.47
N ASN A 24 -9.52 -10.66 -32.71
CA ASN A 24 -9.72 -10.29 -31.31
C ASN A 24 -10.37 -8.90 -31.23
N TYR A 25 -11.40 -8.77 -30.41
CA TYR A 25 -11.99 -7.47 -30.06
C TYR A 25 -11.52 -7.10 -28.68
N PHE A 26 -10.97 -5.91 -28.56
CA PHE A 26 -10.57 -5.33 -27.30
C PHE A 26 -11.56 -4.22 -26.97
N LEU A 27 -12.13 -4.29 -25.77
CA LEU A 27 -12.68 -3.11 -25.15
C LEU A 27 -11.53 -2.45 -24.40
N VAL A 28 -11.09 -1.30 -24.88
CA VAL A 28 -10.08 -0.49 -24.18
C VAL A 28 -10.84 0.58 -23.41
N MET A 29 -10.74 0.53 -22.09
CA MET A 29 -11.22 1.57 -21.20
C MET A 29 -10.01 2.31 -20.67
N ASP A 30 -10.01 3.62 -20.84
CA ASP A 30 -9.05 4.50 -20.18
C ASP A 30 -9.64 4.88 -18.83
N VAL A 31 -8.92 4.54 -17.76
CA VAL A 31 -9.30 4.88 -16.39
C VAL A 31 -8.43 6.06 -15.96
N GLY A 32 -9.04 7.02 -15.27
CA GLY A 32 -8.33 8.20 -14.78
C GLY A 32 -7.21 7.81 -13.82
N ALA A 33 -6.20 8.68 -13.69
CA ALA A 33 -5.08 8.46 -12.77
C ALA A 33 -5.49 8.51 -11.28
N ASP A 34 -6.74 8.88 -10.99
CA ASP A 34 -7.34 9.01 -9.66
C ASP A 34 -8.01 7.70 -9.16
N VAL A 35 -8.12 6.67 -10.00
CA VAL A 35 -8.66 5.37 -9.57
C VAL A 35 -7.74 4.71 -8.55
N ASN A 36 -8.34 4.10 -7.52
CA ASN A 36 -7.66 3.45 -6.41
C ASN A 36 -8.57 2.37 -5.80
N SER A 37 -8.09 1.67 -4.77
CA SER A 37 -8.81 0.60 -4.07
C SER A 37 -10.20 0.99 -3.51
N SER A 38 -10.50 2.28 -3.33
CA SER A 38 -11.83 2.77 -2.94
C SER A 38 -12.76 3.03 -4.12
N THR A 39 -12.26 2.95 -5.36
CA THR A 39 -13.04 3.11 -6.58
C THR A 39 -13.88 1.85 -6.80
N PRO A 40 -15.20 1.97 -7.06
CA PRO A 40 -16.04 0.81 -7.33
C PRO A 40 -15.51 -0.05 -8.48
N ASP A 41 -15.63 -1.37 -8.33
CA ASP A 41 -15.25 -2.34 -9.35
C ASP A 41 -15.91 -2.04 -10.70
N ILE A 42 -15.15 -2.25 -11.78
CA ILE A 42 -15.71 -2.23 -13.13
C ILE A 42 -16.16 -3.64 -13.47
N THR A 43 -17.46 -3.80 -13.72
CA THR A 43 -18.05 -5.06 -14.17
C THR A 43 -18.40 -4.98 -15.65
N PHE A 44 -17.77 -5.83 -16.46
CA PHE A 44 -18.18 -6.05 -17.84
C PHE A 44 -19.08 -7.27 -17.90
N SER A 45 -20.30 -7.10 -18.39
CA SER A 45 -21.22 -8.22 -18.59
C SER A 45 -21.72 -8.22 -20.03
N LEU A 46 -21.46 -9.29 -20.76
CA LEU A 46 -22.22 -9.59 -21.97
C LEU A 46 -23.46 -10.34 -21.54
N ARG A 47 -24.61 -9.69 -21.65
CA ARG A 47 -25.91 -10.36 -21.54
C ARG A 47 -26.38 -10.69 -22.95
N THR A 48 -26.62 -11.97 -23.22
CA THR A 48 -27.45 -12.36 -24.36
C THR A 48 -28.84 -11.75 -24.18
N VAL A 49 -29.09 -10.65 -24.89
CA VAL A 49 -30.43 -10.20 -25.25
C VAL A 49 -30.72 -10.75 -26.64
N ASP A 50 -32.01 -10.85 -27.01
CA ASP A 50 -32.59 -11.51 -28.20
C ASP A 50 -31.91 -11.30 -29.58
N ASN A 51 -30.86 -10.47 -29.68
CA ASN A 51 -30.15 -10.06 -30.89
C ASN A 51 -28.66 -10.47 -30.97
N LEU A 52 -28.13 -11.27 -30.03
CA LEU A 52 -26.80 -11.89 -30.17
C LEU A 52 -26.97 -13.33 -30.70
N THR A 53 -26.66 -13.54 -31.99
CA THR A 53 -26.75 -14.84 -32.64
C THR A 53 -25.37 -15.36 -33.00
N PHE A 54 -25.00 -16.52 -32.47
CA PHE A 54 -23.83 -17.29 -32.88
C PHE A 54 -24.28 -18.35 -33.89
N SER A 55 -23.80 -18.29 -35.13
CA SER A 55 -24.12 -19.31 -36.14
C SER A 55 -23.18 -20.52 -36.01
N GLY A 56 -23.75 -21.73 -35.96
CA GLY A 56 -22.99 -23.00 -36.02
C GLY A 56 -22.79 -23.77 -34.70
N THR A 57 -23.41 -23.35 -33.59
CA THR A 57 -23.34 -24.06 -32.29
C THR A 57 -24.71 -24.17 -31.62
N PRO A 58 -24.96 -25.19 -30.77
CA PRO A 58 -26.22 -25.32 -30.05
C PRO A 58 -26.45 -24.08 -29.17
N ALA A 59 -27.71 -23.64 -29.10
CA ALA A 59 -28.13 -22.41 -28.44
C ALA A 59 -27.60 -22.31 -26.99
N PHE A 60 -26.72 -21.34 -26.74
CA PHE A 60 -26.34 -20.96 -25.39
C PHE A 60 -27.40 -20.00 -24.86
N ASN A 61 -28.43 -20.54 -24.21
CA ASN A 61 -29.55 -19.73 -23.73
C ASN A 61 -29.23 -18.84 -22.52
N ASP A 62 -28.03 -18.94 -21.92
CA ASP A 62 -27.60 -18.07 -20.82
C ASP A 62 -26.06 -18.03 -20.70
N LEU A 63 -25.37 -17.45 -21.69
CA LEU A 63 -23.95 -17.13 -21.52
C LEU A 63 -23.82 -15.76 -20.86
N THR A 64 -23.71 -15.73 -19.54
CA THR A 64 -23.26 -14.54 -18.82
C THR A 64 -21.74 -14.60 -18.72
N LEU A 65 -21.06 -13.93 -19.65
CA LEU A 65 -19.63 -13.65 -19.47
C LEU A 65 -19.54 -12.37 -18.65
N SER A 66 -19.24 -12.51 -17.36
CA SER A 66 -18.97 -11.39 -16.46
C SER A 66 -17.50 -11.42 -16.06
N GLN A 67 -16.80 -10.31 -16.27
CA GLN A 67 -15.47 -10.09 -15.73
C GLN A 67 -15.51 -8.84 -14.88
N THR A 68 -15.14 -9.01 -13.62
CA THR A 68 -14.92 -7.90 -12.69
C THR A 68 -13.44 -7.55 -12.71
N TYR A 69 -13.14 -6.26 -12.77
CA TYR A 69 -11.81 -5.71 -12.55
C TYR A 69 -11.88 -4.83 -11.30
N SER A 70 -11.08 -5.19 -10.32
CA SER A 70 -10.87 -4.40 -9.11
C SER A 70 -9.63 -3.53 -9.26
N PHE A 71 -9.64 -2.40 -8.58
CA PHE A 71 -8.48 -1.53 -8.50
C PHE A 71 -7.68 -1.89 -7.26
N GLU A 72 -6.37 -1.99 -7.43
CA GLU A 72 -5.45 -2.20 -6.32
C GLU A 72 -4.99 -0.86 -5.76
N ASP A 73 -4.60 -0.85 -4.49
CA ASP A 73 -3.86 0.27 -3.95
C ASP A 73 -2.42 0.23 -4.47
N VAL A 74 -1.95 1.35 -5.00
CA VAL A 74 -0.60 1.52 -5.54
C VAL A 74 0.16 2.65 -4.86
N THR A 75 -0.42 3.23 -3.81
CA THR A 75 0.19 4.35 -3.09
C THR A 75 1.19 3.78 -2.08
N ALA A 76 2.44 4.24 -2.13
CA ALA A 76 3.41 3.84 -1.14
C ALA A 76 3.14 4.56 0.20
N PRO A 77 3.08 3.84 1.34
CA PRO A 77 2.92 4.47 2.63
C PRO A 77 4.16 5.31 2.98
N SER A 78 3.98 6.39 3.74
CA SER A 78 5.06 7.25 4.20
C SER A 78 4.96 7.51 5.70
N VAL A 79 6.09 7.80 6.34
CA VAL A 79 6.12 8.27 7.73
C VAL A 79 5.67 9.72 7.77
N THR A 80 4.68 10.01 8.60
CA THR A 80 4.08 11.35 8.77
C THR A 80 4.52 12.04 10.05
N ASN A 81 4.93 11.28 11.07
CA ASN A 81 5.41 11.81 12.34
C ASN A 81 6.26 10.78 13.09
N THR A 82 7.19 11.28 13.89
CA THR A 82 8.03 10.54 14.83
C THR A 82 7.92 11.21 16.20
N LEU A 83 7.84 10.43 17.28
CA LEU A 83 7.93 10.93 18.65
C LEU A 83 8.93 10.11 19.45
N PHE A 84 9.80 10.80 20.18
CA PHE A 84 10.87 10.22 20.98
C PHE A 84 10.56 10.42 22.46
N SER A 85 10.61 9.35 23.25
CA SER A 85 10.30 9.40 24.68
C SER A 85 11.36 8.62 25.49
N PRO A 86 12.23 9.30 26.27
CA PRO A 86 12.40 10.75 26.33
C PRO A 86 12.91 11.35 25.01
N SER A 87 12.74 12.66 24.81
CA SER A 87 13.18 13.37 23.59
C SER A 87 14.69 13.54 23.47
N ALA A 88 15.45 13.11 24.48
CA ALA A 88 16.91 13.09 24.48
C ALA A 88 17.39 12.01 25.45
N LEU A 89 18.43 11.29 25.08
CA LEU A 89 19.05 10.31 25.96
C LEU A 89 20.02 10.97 26.93
N ASN A 90 19.96 10.57 28.19
CA ASN A 90 20.91 10.99 29.21
C ASN A 90 21.11 9.85 30.22
N LYS A 91 21.93 10.08 31.25
CA LYS A 91 22.20 9.06 32.29
C LYS A 91 20.96 8.51 32.99
N GLN A 92 19.87 9.28 33.07
CA GLN A 92 18.61 8.81 33.65
C GLN A 92 17.82 7.91 32.70
N SER A 93 18.11 7.96 31.40
CA SER A 93 17.51 7.08 30.41
C SER A 93 18.10 5.67 30.44
N VAL A 94 19.19 5.41 31.17
CA VAL A 94 19.81 4.07 31.25
C VAL A 94 18.89 3.12 32.00
N GLY A 95 18.58 1.97 31.39
CA GLY A 95 17.71 0.98 31.97
C GLY A 95 16.99 0.12 30.94
N SER A 96 16.07 -0.70 31.42
CA SER A 96 15.23 -1.51 30.56
C SER A 96 13.98 -0.75 30.13
N GLU A 97 13.65 -0.81 28.85
CA GLU A 97 12.42 -0.22 28.26
C GLU A 97 12.24 1.26 28.62
N THR A 98 13.34 2.02 28.61
CA THR A 98 13.38 3.42 29.05
C THR A 98 13.36 4.43 27.90
N PHE A 99 13.46 3.96 26.65
CA PHE A 99 13.39 4.79 25.45
C PHE A 99 12.45 4.19 24.41
N GLU A 100 11.59 5.02 23.85
CA GLU A 100 10.60 4.64 22.86
C GLU A 100 10.63 5.58 21.66
N ILE A 101 10.42 5.01 20.47
CA ILE A 101 10.18 5.74 19.22
C ILE A 101 8.78 5.36 18.71
N GLU A 102 7.84 6.29 18.70
CA GLU A 102 6.56 6.13 18.00
C GLU A 102 6.68 6.62 16.57
N ILE A 103 6.33 5.76 15.62
CA ILE A 103 6.40 6.01 14.17
C ILE A 103 4.98 6.00 13.61
N THR A 104 4.48 7.14 13.16
CA THR A 104 3.14 7.27 12.57
C THR A 104 3.22 7.22 11.05
N PHE A 105 2.49 6.30 10.43
CA PHE A 105 2.38 6.14 8.98
C PHE A 105 1.18 6.87 8.40
N SER A 106 1.21 7.15 7.09
CA SER A 106 0.12 7.81 6.35
C SER A 106 -1.17 6.98 6.25
N GLU A 107 -1.07 5.68 6.51
CA GLU A 107 -2.16 4.70 6.37
C GLU A 107 -1.92 3.46 7.24
N ALA A 108 -2.85 2.51 7.17
CA ALA A 108 -2.76 1.26 7.91
C ALA A 108 -1.74 0.30 7.25
N MET A 109 -0.81 -0.18 8.05
CA MET A 109 0.31 -1.02 7.60
C MET A 109 0.00 -2.51 7.75
N ASN A 110 0.79 -3.37 7.10
CA ASN A 110 0.78 -4.80 7.35
C ASN A 110 1.47 -5.10 8.69
N PRO A 111 0.76 -5.54 9.74
CA PRO A 111 1.35 -5.72 11.06
C PRO A 111 2.32 -6.90 11.14
N SER A 112 2.38 -7.75 10.11
CA SER A 112 3.35 -8.85 10.01
C SER A 112 4.71 -8.39 9.49
N VAL A 113 4.82 -7.16 8.98
CA VAL A 113 6.05 -6.54 8.51
C VAL A 113 6.46 -5.46 9.51
N VAL A 114 7.63 -5.61 10.11
CA VAL A 114 8.14 -4.68 11.12
C VAL A 114 9.05 -3.65 10.45
N PRO A 115 8.86 -2.34 10.68
CA PRO A 115 9.79 -1.33 10.18
C PRO A 115 11.16 -1.49 10.83
N VAL A 116 12.20 -1.18 10.07
CA VAL A 116 13.59 -1.13 10.54
C VAL A 116 13.94 0.31 10.85
N VAL A 117 14.32 0.57 12.09
CA VAL A 117 15.00 1.81 12.50
C VAL A 117 16.50 1.57 12.43
N SER A 118 17.22 2.49 11.80
CA SER A 118 18.67 2.45 11.65
C SER A 118 19.27 3.82 11.93
N PHE A 119 20.57 3.83 12.24
CA PHE A 119 21.34 5.03 12.58
C PHE A 119 22.41 5.21 11.50
N PRO A 120 22.13 5.99 10.43
CA PRO A 120 22.97 6.01 9.23
C PRO A 120 24.28 6.78 9.41
N THR A 121 24.38 7.66 10.42
CA THR A 121 25.55 8.51 10.65
C THR A 121 26.53 7.84 11.60
N THR A 122 27.70 7.45 11.09
CA THR A 122 28.69 6.63 11.83
C THR A 122 29.19 7.27 13.13
N GLU A 123 29.34 8.60 13.16
CA GLU A 123 29.80 9.32 14.36
C GLU A 123 28.73 9.43 15.46
N GLU A 124 27.48 9.11 15.13
CA GLU A 124 26.28 9.24 15.97
C GLU A 124 25.52 7.91 16.07
N ASP A 125 26.16 6.79 15.71
CA ASP A 125 25.51 5.47 15.62
C ASP A 125 25.11 4.93 17.01
N ALA A 126 23.80 4.96 17.28
CA ALA A 126 23.21 4.50 18.54
C ALA A 126 22.99 2.97 18.61
N SER A 127 23.33 2.18 17.58
CA SER A 127 23.07 0.74 17.53
C SER A 127 23.77 -0.07 18.63
N SER A 128 24.87 0.46 19.18
CA SER A 128 25.59 -0.18 20.28
C SER A 128 24.97 0.07 21.66
N ILE A 129 24.11 1.09 21.78
CA ILE A 129 23.52 1.50 23.06
C ILE A 129 22.02 1.24 23.16
N LEU A 130 21.33 1.11 22.02
CA LEU A 130 19.90 0.86 21.92
C LEU A 130 19.65 -0.59 21.50
N THR A 131 19.03 -1.38 22.40
CA THR A 131 18.63 -2.76 22.11
C THR A 131 17.11 -2.86 22.04
N PRO A 132 16.50 -3.16 20.89
CA PRO A 132 15.04 -3.24 20.78
C PRO A 132 14.49 -4.41 21.59
N THR A 133 13.34 -4.20 22.25
CA THR A 133 12.71 -5.20 23.12
C THR A 133 11.47 -5.82 22.47
N ALA A 134 11.01 -6.93 23.06
CA ALA A 134 9.80 -7.63 22.63
C ALA A 134 8.50 -6.86 22.93
N SER A 135 8.57 -5.72 23.63
CA SER A 135 7.43 -4.84 23.89
C SER A 135 7.12 -3.91 22.71
N SER A 136 7.99 -3.86 21.70
CA SER A 136 7.73 -3.15 20.45
C SER A 136 6.51 -3.74 19.73
N GLY A 137 5.72 -2.89 19.08
CA GLY A 137 4.52 -3.37 18.41
C GLY A 137 3.70 -2.32 17.67
N TRP A 138 2.74 -2.83 16.89
CA TRP A 138 1.76 -2.03 16.17
C TRP A 138 0.61 -1.60 17.09
N SER A 139 0.09 -0.40 16.85
CA SER A 139 -1.17 0.04 17.43
C SER A 139 -2.35 -0.77 16.88
N ALA A 140 -3.50 -0.71 17.54
CA ALA A 140 -4.69 -1.46 17.12
C ALA A 140 -5.21 -1.09 15.72
N SER A 141 -4.89 0.11 15.22
CA SER A 141 -5.20 0.57 13.86
C SER A 141 -4.12 0.25 12.84
N ASN A 142 -2.98 -0.30 13.26
CA ASN A 142 -1.77 -0.52 12.45
C ASN A 142 -1.23 0.73 11.75
N THR A 143 -1.54 1.93 12.28
CA THR A 143 -1.04 3.20 11.74
C THR A 143 0.15 3.75 12.51
N VAL A 144 0.46 3.17 13.67
CA VAL A 144 1.58 3.56 14.52
C VAL A 144 2.37 2.32 14.91
N TYR A 145 3.68 2.34 14.75
CA TYR A 145 4.58 1.33 15.30
C TYR A 145 5.44 1.96 16.40
N THR A 146 5.43 1.36 17.58
CA THR A 146 6.26 1.79 18.71
C THR A 146 7.44 0.84 18.84
N VAL A 147 8.66 1.38 18.74
CA VAL A 147 9.88 0.63 19.05
C VAL A 147 10.29 0.96 20.47
N VAL A 148 10.44 -0.06 21.32
CA VAL A 148 10.85 0.05 22.72
C VAL A 148 12.28 -0.43 22.84
N TYR A 149 13.15 0.33 23.51
CA TYR A 149 14.56 0.02 23.66
C TYR A 149 14.98 -0.11 25.13
N ASP A 150 15.83 -1.10 25.40
CA ASP A 150 16.75 -1.07 26.52
C ASP A 150 17.90 -0.12 26.16
N VAL A 151 18.27 0.74 27.11
CA VAL A 151 19.34 1.74 26.95
C VAL A 151 20.52 1.37 27.83
N SER A 152 21.66 1.11 27.22
CA SER A 152 22.92 0.91 27.95
C SER A 152 23.67 2.23 28.16
N ASP A 153 24.39 2.34 29.28
CA ASP A 153 25.23 3.51 29.57
C ASP A 153 26.46 3.50 28.68
N GLN A 154 26.48 4.40 27.71
CA GLN A 154 27.73 5.02 27.31
C GLN A 154 27.57 6.52 27.53
N ASN A 155 28.60 7.13 28.09
CA ASN A 155 28.63 8.53 28.50
C ASN A 155 28.71 9.46 27.27
N VAL A 156 27.68 9.37 26.43
CA VAL A 156 27.61 9.80 25.05
C VAL A 156 26.33 10.64 24.88
N GLU A 157 26.51 11.83 24.33
CA GLU A 157 25.44 12.78 23.99
C GLU A 157 25.64 13.11 22.51
N TYR A 158 24.81 12.52 21.66
CA TYR A 158 24.77 12.79 20.23
C TYR A 158 23.35 13.24 19.89
N ASN A 159 23.24 14.18 18.97
CA ASN A 159 22.01 14.34 18.22
C ASN A 159 21.99 13.22 17.18
N VAL A 160 21.18 12.20 17.38
CA VAL A 160 21.24 10.99 16.56
C VAL A 160 20.37 11.13 15.32
N ASP A 161 20.98 10.99 14.14
CA ASP A 161 20.24 10.80 12.89
C ASP A 161 19.55 9.43 12.85
N ILE A 162 18.33 9.36 12.33
CA ILE A 162 17.61 8.10 12.12
C ILE A 162 17.17 7.90 10.66
N SER A 163 17.04 6.64 10.26
CA SER A 163 16.30 6.25 9.08
C SER A 163 15.35 5.10 9.35
N ILE A 164 14.11 5.25 8.85
CA ILE A 164 13.03 4.27 8.98
C ILE A 164 12.72 3.70 7.59
N SER A 165 12.77 2.38 7.46
CA SER A 165 12.57 1.67 6.20
C SER A 165 11.93 0.30 6.40
N GLY A 166 11.60 -0.40 5.32
CA GLY A 166 11.29 -1.84 5.35
C GLY A 166 9.86 -2.24 5.73
N ALA A 167 8.97 -1.31 6.13
CA ALA A 167 7.55 -1.64 6.27
C ALA A 167 6.81 -1.66 4.92
N GLU A 168 5.63 -2.25 4.94
CA GLU A 168 4.73 -2.46 3.80
C GLU A 168 3.29 -2.24 4.26
N ASP A 169 2.44 -1.70 3.39
CA ASP A 169 1.01 -1.60 3.67
C ASP A 169 0.30 -2.96 3.53
N THR A 170 -1.01 -3.00 3.76
CA THR A 170 -1.82 -4.23 3.60
C THR A 170 -1.96 -4.71 2.15
N SER A 171 -1.62 -3.86 1.18
CA SER A 171 -1.76 -4.10 -0.25
C SER A 171 -0.46 -4.53 -0.92
N GLY A 172 0.66 -4.52 -0.19
CA GLY A 172 1.97 -4.91 -0.72
C GLY A 172 2.88 -3.74 -1.09
N ASN A 173 2.47 -2.50 -0.88
CA ASN A 173 3.28 -1.33 -1.25
C ASN A 173 4.36 -1.09 -0.20
N SER A 174 5.62 -1.10 -0.64
CA SER A 174 6.75 -0.78 0.22
C SER A 174 6.73 0.69 0.64
N GLN A 175 7.06 0.96 1.89
CA GLN A 175 7.12 2.33 2.39
C GLN A 175 8.16 3.19 1.65
N ILE A 176 7.88 4.49 1.56
CA ILE A 176 8.90 5.48 1.26
C ILE A 176 9.86 5.54 2.46
N THR A 177 11.17 5.44 2.20
CA THR A 177 12.18 5.55 3.25
C THR A 177 12.14 6.95 3.87
N TYR A 178 12.12 7.01 5.20
CA TYR A 178 12.13 8.23 5.97
C TYR A 178 13.50 8.45 6.62
N SER A 179 13.90 9.71 6.74
CA SER A 179 15.11 10.13 7.42
C SER A 179 14.85 11.40 8.21
N GLU A 180 15.39 11.46 9.41
CA GLU A 180 15.31 12.61 10.30
C GLU A 180 16.70 12.85 10.90
N THR A 181 17.16 14.09 10.81
CA THR A 181 18.44 14.51 11.36
C THR A 181 18.26 15.07 12.75
N ASP A 182 19.26 14.91 13.61
CA ASP A 182 19.23 15.39 15.00
C ASP A 182 17.95 14.97 15.75
N ALA A 183 17.55 13.70 15.64
CA ALA A 183 16.22 13.25 16.06
C ALA A 183 16.01 13.23 17.59
N PHE A 184 17.04 12.87 18.35
CA PHE A 184 17.08 12.85 19.82
C PHE A 184 18.51 12.90 20.37
#